data_AF-A0A9D3UT07-F1
#
_entry.id   AF-A0A9D3UT07-F1
#
_cell.length_a   1.000
_cell.length_b   1.000
_cell.length_c   1.000
_cell.angle_alpha   90.00
_cell.angle_beta   90.00
_cell.angle_gamma   90.00
#
_symmetry.space_group_name_H-M   'P 1'
#
loop_
_entity.id
_entity.type
_entity.pdbx_description
1 polymer ?
#
loop_
_entity_poly.entity_id
_entity_poly.type
_entity_poly.pdbx_seq_one_letter_code
_entity_poly.pdbx_strand_id
1 'polypeptide(L)'
;MRLVQKNIVGYHHVPMSRKFWDKLEVTHEGISQVKKLKVGILTLNYDMFNMKPEEDIKAMSDWFTSIINGLKSYGKAYPNKEVVRKMLRSLPKSREDKVTGIEE
;
A
#
# COMPACT_ATOMS: atom_id res chain seq x y z
N MET A 1 -0.31 -36.92 20.54
CA MET A 1 0.53 -35.71 20.40
C MET A 1 -0.38 -34.56 19.97
N ARG A 2 -0.49 -33.52 20.81
CA ARG A 2 -1.14 -32.24 20.46
C ARG A 2 -0.17 -31.45 19.58
N LEU A 3 -0.68 -30.81 18.54
CA LEU A 3 -0.51 -29.37 18.30
C LEU A 3 -1.38 -28.93 17.12
N VAL A 4 -2.45 -28.21 17.46
CA VAL A 4 -3.29 -27.45 16.55
C VAL A 4 -2.46 -26.27 16.04
N GLN A 5 -2.12 -26.25 14.76
CA GLN A 5 -1.53 -25.06 14.12
C GLN A 5 -2.64 -24.04 13.80
N LYS A 6 -3.15 -23.43 14.88
CA LYS A 6 -3.68 -22.07 14.83
C LYS A 6 -2.57 -21.17 14.29
N ASN A 7 -2.77 -20.57 13.13
CA ASN A 7 -2.83 -19.12 12.99
C ASN A 7 -2.88 -18.78 11.50
N ILE A 8 -4.04 -18.29 11.08
CA ILE A 8 -4.20 -17.38 9.96
C ILE A 8 -3.42 -16.12 10.38
N VAL A 9 -2.11 -16.13 10.17
CA VAL A 9 -1.26 -14.97 10.44
C VAL A 9 -1.65 -13.92 9.43
N GLY A 10 -2.11 -12.79 9.96
CA GLY A 10 -2.72 -11.72 9.21
C GLY A 10 -1.85 -11.21 8.06
N TYR A 11 -2.55 -10.63 7.09
CA TYR A 11 -1.99 -9.77 6.06
C TYR A 11 -1.41 -8.49 6.68
N HIS A 12 -0.37 -8.64 7.51
CA HIS A 12 0.51 -7.56 7.90
C HIS A 12 1.78 -7.70 7.08
N HIS A 13 1.91 -6.75 6.16
CA HIS A 13 3.14 -6.41 5.48
C HIS A 13 3.87 -7.61 4.89
N VAL A 14 3.29 -8.16 3.82
CA VAL A 14 3.86 -9.26 3.05
C VAL A 14 5.31 -8.91 2.63
N PRO A 15 6.35 -9.52 3.25
CA PRO A 15 7.74 -9.39 2.81
C PRO A 15 8.02 -10.34 1.63
N MET A 16 6.97 -10.83 0.97
CA MET A 16 7.05 -11.64 -0.25
C MET A 16 7.62 -10.84 -1.41
N SER A 17 7.55 -9.51 -1.36
CA SER A 17 8.00 -8.65 -2.45
C SER A 17 9.50 -8.80 -2.71
N ARG A 18 10.39 -8.43 -1.80
CA ARG A 18 11.84 -8.37 -2.11
C ARG A 18 12.42 -9.70 -2.60
N LYS A 19 12.25 -10.80 -1.85
CA LYS A 19 12.84 -12.10 -2.21
C LYS A 19 12.29 -12.69 -3.52
N PHE A 20 11.02 -12.43 -3.83
CA PHE A 20 10.42 -12.85 -5.10
C PHE A 20 10.95 -11.99 -6.26
N TRP A 21 11.12 -10.69 -6.05
CA TRP A 21 11.68 -9.76 -7.03
C TRP A 21 13.16 -10.01 -7.33
N ASP A 22 13.98 -10.27 -6.31
CA ASP A 22 15.43 -10.52 -6.44
C ASP A 22 15.70 -11.74 -7.34
N LYS A 23 14.80 -12.72 -7.34
CA LYS A 23 14.91 -13.94 -8.17
C LYS A 23 14.48 -13.72 -9.64
N LEU A 24 13.60 -12.75 -9.91
CA LEU A 24 13.08 -12.45 -11.25
C LEU A 24 14.00 -11.53 -12.07
N GLU A 25 15.00 -10.91 -11.44
CA GLU A 25 15.91 -9.92 -12.06
C GLU A 25 17.02 -10.53 -12.95
N VAL A 26 17.10 -11.86 -13.06
CA VAL A 26 18.27 -12.59 -13.60
C VAL A 26 18.35 -12.68 -15.14
N THR A 27 17.36 -12.21 -15.91
CA THR A 27 17.46 -12.21 -17.39
C THR A 27 17.14 -10.84 -17.98
N HIS A 28 17.85 -10.46 -19.04
CA HIS A 28 17.76 -9.13 -19.68
C HIS A 28 16.34 -8.80 -20.20
N GLU A 29 15.51 -9.81 -20.50
CA GLU A 29 14.07 -9.69 -20.77
C GLU A 29 13.19 -9.58 -19.50
N GLY A 30 13.68 -10.09 -18.37
CA GLY A 30 13.08 -10.00 -17.05
C GLY A 30 13.04 -8.56 -16.53
N ILE A 31 13.98 -7.68 -16.88
CA ILE A 31 13.99 -6.29 -16.41
C ILE A 31 12.71 -5.54 -16.85
N SER A 32 12.25 -5.74 -18.09
CA SER A 32 11.03 -5.11 -18.61
C SER A 32 9.76 -5.71 -18.01
N GLN A 33 9.71 -7.05 -17.89
CA GLN A 33 8.56 -7.75 -17.29
C GLN A 33 8.45 -7.47 -15.79
N VAL A 34 9.56 -7.45 -15.06
CA VAL A 34 9.64 -7.09 -13.63
C VAL A 34 9.21 -5.65 -13.42
N LYS A 35 9.63 -4.70 -14.27
CA LYS A 35 9.14 -3.31 -14.22
C LYS A 35 7.62 -3.25 -14.40
N LYS A 36 7.06 -3.92 -15.42
CA LYS A 36 5.61 -3.97 -15.65
C LYS A 36 4.86 -4.60 -14.47
N LEU A 37 5.37 -5.70 -13.92
CA LEU A 37 4.78 -6.36 -12.75
C LEU A 37 4.86 -5.49 -11.49
N LYS A 38 5.98 -4.80 -11.26
CA LYS A 38 6.15 -3.85 -10.13
C LYS A 38 5.16 -2.69 -10.25
N VAL A 39 4.98 -2.11 -11.44
CA VAL A 39 3.95 -1.08 -11.67
C VAL A 39 2.54 -1.63 -11.47
N GLY A 40 2.28 -2.86 -11.93
CA GLY A 40 1.00 -3.54 -11.75
C GLY A 40 0.66 -3.73 -10.28
N ILE A 41 1.61 -4.22 -9.48
CA ILE A 41 1.42 -4.42 -8.04
C ILE A 41 1.30 -3.10 -7.29
N LEU A 42 2.10 -2.09 -7.62
CA LEU A 42 1.95 -0.76 -7.03
C LEU A 42 0.59 -0.14 -7.37
N THR A 43 0.10 -0.35 -8.59
CA THR A 43 -1.24 0.09 -9.01
C THR A 43 -2.32 -0.64 -8.21
N LEU A 44 -2.22 -1.96 -8.07
CA LEU A 44 -3.14 -2.74 -7.26
C LEU A 44 -3.16 -2.29 -5.79
N ASN A 45 -1.97 -2.06 -5.21
CA ASN A 45 -1.84 -1.56 -3.84
C ASN A 45 -2.46 -0.17 -3.68
N TYR A 46 -2.31 0.71 -4.67
CA TYR A 46 -2.98 2.01 -4.69
C TYR A 46 -4.51 1.87 -4.76
N ASP A 47 -5.02 1.02 -5.65
CA ASP A 47 -6.46 0.83 -5.84
C ASP A 47 -7.12 0.20 -4.61
N MET A 48 -6.46 -0.78 -3.99
CA MET A 48 -6.93 -1.47 -2.79
C MET A 48 -6.56 -0.76 -1.47
N PHE A 49 -5.91 0.40 -1.54
CA PHE A 49 -5.44 1.11 -0.35
C PHE A 49 -6.61 1.51 0.56
N ASN A 50 -6.57 1.03 1.81
CA ASN A 50 -7.54 1.35 2.84
C ASN A 50 -6.86 1.26 4.22
N MET A 51 -7.13 2.22 5.10
CA MET A 51 -6.61 2.21 6.46
C MET A 51 -7.32 1.14 7.29
N LYS A 52 -6.56 0.39 8.11
CA LYS A 52 -7.15 -0.50 9.10
C LYS A 52 -7.52 0.28 10.37
N PRO A 53 -8.59 -0.11 11.09
CA PRO A 53 -9.03 0.63 12.29
C PRO A 53 -7.98 0.66 13.42
N GLU A 54 -7.07 -0.31 13.46
CA GLU A 54 -6.00 -0.43 14.47
C GLU A 54 -4.67 0.18 14.00
N GLU A 55 -4.58 0.64 12.76
CA GLU A 55 -3.35 1.19 12.19
C GLU A 55 -3.20 2.68 12.58
N ASP A 56 -1.96 3.12 12.78
CA ASP A 56 -1.67 4.53 13.03
C ASP A 56 -1.75 5.36 11.75
N ILE A 57 -2.25 6.61 11.85
CA ILE A 57 -2.40 7.50 10.68
C ILE A 57 -1.04 7.76 10.03
N LYS A 58 0.03 7.91 10.82
CA LYS A 58 1.37 8.13 10.30
C LYS A 58 1.85 6.91 9.53
N ALA A 59 1.68 5.71 10.07
CA ALA A 59 2.04 4.46 9.40
C ALA A 59 1.29 4.28 8.06
N MET A 60 -0.01 4.57 8.04
CA MET A 60 -0.83 4.58 6.83
C MET A 60 -0.32 5.62 5.81
N SER A 61 -0.05 6.85 6.27
CA SER A 61 0.43 7.95 5.42
C SER A 61 1.81 7.66 4.81
N ASP A 62 2.72 7.11 5.59
CA ASP A 62 4.06 6.71 5.16
C ASP A 62 3.98 5.61 4.09
N TRP A 63 3.08 4.62 4.27
CA TRP A 63 2.86 3.57 3.28
C TRP A 63 2.25 4.10 1.99
N PHE A 64 1.21 4.96 2.08
CA PHE A 64 0.59 5.58 0.93
C PHE A 64 1.61 6.38 0.10
N THR A 65 2.43 7.17 0.79
CA THR A 65 3.50 7.97 0.17
C THR A 65 4.51 7.09 -0.55
N SER A 66 4.88 5.94 0.03
CA SER A 66 5.77 4.96 -0.60
C SER A 66 5.19 4.40 -1.90
N ILE A 67 3.88 4.12 -1.96
CA ILE A 67 3.20 3.66 -3.18
C ILE A 67 3.24 4.74 -4.26
N ILE A 68 2.87 5.98 -3.92
CA ILE A 68 2.86 7.11 -4.86
C ILE A 68 4.26 7.40 -5.40
N ASN A 69 5.27 7.42 -4.52
CA ASN A 69 6.66 7.63 -4.93
C ASN A 69 7.17 6.49 -5.81
N GLY A 70 6.79 5.25 -5.51
CA GLY A 70 7.07 4.09 -6.36
C GLY A 70 6.46 4.24 -7.76
N LEU A 71 5.18 4.61 -7.85
CA LEU A 71 4.51 4.80 -9.14
C LEU A 71 5.12 5.96 -9.93
N LYS A 72 5.47 7.05 -9.25
CA LYS A 72 6.15 8.21 -9.83
C LYS A 72 7.51 7.86 -10.41
N SER A 73 8.30 7.02 -9.74
CA SER A 73 9.62 6.60 -10.25
C SER A 73 9.53 5.73 -11.51
N TYR A 74 8.39 5.07 -11.73
CA TYR A 74 8.08 4.35 -12.97
C TYR A 74 7.33 5.20 -14.01
N GLY A 75 7.21 6.51 -13.81
CA GLY A 75 6.57 7.43 -14.75
C GLY A 75 5.05 7.51 -14.66
N LYS A 76 4.42 6.87 -13.67
CA LYS A 76 2.97 6.95 -13.41
C LYS A 76 2.70 7.88 -12.24
N ALA A 77 2.34 9.13 -12.54
CA ALA A 77 1.98 10.12 -11.53
C ALA A 77 0.46 10.32 -11.47
N TYR A 78 -0.07 10.56 -10.28
CA TYR A 78 -1.47 10.95 -10.07
C TYR A 78 -1.55 12.44 -9.72
N PRO A 79 -2.58 13.16 -10.17
CA PRO A 79 -2.82 14.53 -9.73
C PRO A 79 -2.98 14.61 -8.21
N ASN A 80 -2.42 15.66 -7.60
CA ASN A 80 -2.46 15.81 -6.13
C ASN A 80 -3.90 15.76 -5.57
N LYS A 81 -4.88 16.32 -6.31
CA LYS A 81 -6.29 16.27 -5.97
C LYS A 81 -6.84 14.83 -5.84
N GLU A 82 -6.41 13.92 -6.71
CA GLU A 82 -6.85 12.51 -6.66
C GLU A 82 -6.20 11.77 -5.52
N VAL A 83 -4.90 12.02 -5.30
CA VAL A 83 -4.12 11.45 -4.20
C VAL A 83 -4.74 11.83 -2.85
N VAL A 84 -5.04 13.12 -2.64
CA VAL A 84 -5.70 13.61 -1.42
C VAL A 84 -7.09 12.99 -1.26
N ARG A 85 -7.90 12.95 -2.32
CA ARG A 85 -9.24 12.35 -2.27
C ARG A 85 -9.19 10.86 -1.93
N LYS A 86 -8.21 10.12 -2.46
CA LYS A 86 -8.02 8.70 -2.16
C LYS A 86 -7.62 8.49 -0.70
N MET A 87 -6.72 9.33 -0.20
CA MET A 87 -6.28 9.29 1.19
C MET A 87 -7.42 9.58 2.17
N LEU A 88 -8.23 10.61 1.91
CA LEU A 88 -9.41 10.91 2.72
C LEU A 88 -10.40 9.75 2.74
N ARG A 89 -10.67 9.11 1.58
CA ARG A 89 -11.56 7.95 1.49
C ARG A 89 -11.04 6.69 2.20
N SER A 90 -9.73 6.61 2.39
CA SER A 90 -9.10 5.47 3.05
C SER A 90 -9.14 5.56 4.57
N LEU A 91 -9.47 6.74 5.12
CA LEU A 91 -9.60 6.94 6.56
C LEU A 91 -10.85 6.23 7.10
N PRO A 92 -10.79 5.65 8.31
CA PRO A 92 -11.97 5.07 8.96
C PRO A 92 -12.98 6.18 9.30
N LYS A 93 -14.25 5.97 8.92
CA LYS A 93 -15.36 6.90 9.17
C LYS A 93 -15.50 7.34 10.63
N SER A 94 -15.12 6.50 11.59
CA SER A 94 -15.13 6.82 13.03
C SER A 94 -14.21 7.97 13.45
N ARG A 95 -13.34 8.45 12.55
CA ARG A 95 -12.45 9.60 12.79
C ARG A 95 -12.87 10.86 12.02
N GLU A 96 -13.86 10.81 11.14
CA GLU A 96 -14.41 12.00 10.46
C GLU A 96 -15.14 12.91 11.46
N ASP A 97 -15.78 12.33 12.50
CA ASP A 97 -16.53 13.08 13.53
C ASP A 97 -15.65 13.89 14.50
N LYS A 98 -14.32 13.73 14.47
CA LYS A 98 -13.40 14.50 15.33
C LYS A 98 -12.78 15.72 14.65
N VAL A 99 -12.93 15.86 13.34
CA VAL A 99 -12.38 17.00 12.57
C VAL A 99 -13.34 18.20 12.55
N THR A 100 -14.63 18.00 12.82
CA THR A 100 -15.65 19.06 12.85
C THR A 100 -15.96 19.62 14.24
N GLY A 101 -15.20 19.25 15.27
CA GLY A 101 -15.39 19.69 16.66
C GLY A 101 -14.40 20.75 17.14
N ILE A 102 -13.70 21.44 16.22
CA ILE A 102 -12.74 22.52 16.54
C ILE A 102 -13.24 23.87 15.95
N GLU A 103 -14.56 24.02 15.82
CA GLU A 103 -15.16 25.35 15.75
C GLU A 103 -15.91 25.54 17.07
N GLU A 104 -15.33 26.40 17.90
CA GLU A 104 -15.81 26.92 19.18
C GLU A 104 -17.14 27.69 19.02
#